data_AF-A0A7S3ETK8-F1
#
_entry.id   AF-A0A7S3ETK8-F1
#
_cell.length_a   1.000
_cell.length_b   1.000
_cell.length_c   1.000
_cell.angle_alpha   90.00
_cell.angle_beta   90.00
_cell.angle_gamma   90.00
#
_symmetry.space_group_name_H-M   'P 1'
#
loop_
_entity.id
_entity.type
_entity.pdbx_description
1 polymer ?
#
loop_
_entity_poly.entity_id
_entity_poly.type
_entity_poly.pdbx_seq_one_letter_code
_entity_poly.pdbx_strand_id
1 'polypeptide(L)'
;MRKKIRLHPADVDVLAIDAQGYDAAILQHAFAESPDLFPRVVIFEHSMLSPAVKNATIELLERRGFATDCPIRNGRATCRRPSGQDVYATQTQRGLYMGVPMPGKA
;
A
#
# COMPACT_ATOMS: atom_id res chain seq x y z
N MET A 1 -21.09 -4.96 30.48
CA MET A 1 -20.46 -3.76 29.87
C MET A 1 -19.73 -4.19 28.60
N ARG A 2 -20.06 -3.63 27.42
CA ARG A 2 -19.27 -3.88 26.19
C ARG A 2 -18.02 -3.00 26.22
N LYS A 3 -16.83 -3.60 26.27
CA LYS A 3 -15.57 -2.86 26.07
C LYS A 3 -15.58 -2.31 24.63
N LYS A 4 -15.52 -0.98 24.51
CA LYS A 4 -15.33 -0.32 23.22
C LYS A 4 -13.88 -0.59 22.80
N ILE A 5 -13.68 -1.45 21.81
CA ILE A 5 -12.36 -1.66 21.20
C ILE A 5 -12.07 -0.41 20.37
N ARG A 6 -10.95 0.25 20.65
CA ARG A 6 -10.40 1.29 19.79
C ARG A 6 -9.37 0.61 18.90
N LEU A 7 -9.60 0.58 17.60
CA LEU A 7 -8.63 0.10 16.63
C LEU A 7 -7.67 1.25 16.32
N HIS A 8 -6.38 1.03 16.52
CA HIS A 8 -5.35 1.93 16.01
C HIS A 8 -5.03 1.57 14.54
N PRO A 9 -4.59 2.53 13.71
CA PRO A 9 -4.16 2.24 12.34
C PRO A 9 -3.06 1.17 12.26
N ALA A 10 -2.20 1.08 13.27
CA ALA A 10 -1.17 0.05 13.40
C ALA A 10 -1.72 -1.36 13.66
N ASP A 11 -2.97 -1.49 14.09
CA ASP A 11 -3.64 -2.78 14.31
C ASP A 11 -4.25 -3.36 13.02
N VAL A 12 -4.20 -2.62 11.91
CA VAL A 12 -4.79 -3.06 10.63
C VAL A 12 -3.81 -3.98 9.92
N ASP A 13 -4.09 -5.28 9.84
CA ASP A 13 -3.27 -6.22 9.06
C ASP A 13 -3.55 -6.14 7.55
N VAL A 14 -4.80 -5.90 7.16
CA VAL A 14 -5.24 -5.89 5.76
C VAL A 14 -6.08 -4.65 5.49
N LEU A 15 -5.70 -3.91 4.45
CA LEU A 15 -6.49 -2.81 3.88
C LEU A 15 -7.01 -3.24 2.51
N ALA A 16 -8.30 -3.54 2.41
CA ALA A 16 -8.98 -3.81 1.15
C ALA A 16 -9.85 -2.61 0.77
N ILE A 17 -9.73 -2.15 -0.47
CA ILE A 17 -10.50 -1.04 -1.01
C ILE A 17 -11.20 -1.55 -2.26
N ASP A 18 -12.51 -1.40 -2.27
CA ASP A 18 -13.38 -1.64 -3.42
C ASP A 18 -14.36 -0.48 -3.47
N ALA A 19 -14.03 0.51 -4.29
CA ALA A 19 -14.77 1.75 -4.39
C ALA A 19 -14.99 2.19 -5.84
N GLN A 20 -15.13 1.23 -6.76
CA GLN A 20 -15.52 1.44 -8.16
C GLN A 20 -14.81 2.63 -8.83
N GLY A 21 -13.48 2.62 -8.83
CA GLY A 21 -12.65 3.62 -9.51
C GLY A 21 -12.18 4.77 -8.61
N TYR A 22 -12.63 4.84 -7.36
CA TYR A 22 -12.12 5.77 -6.35
C TYR A 22 -11.02 5.19 -5.47
N ASP A 23 -10.62 3.94 -5.72
CA ASP A 23 -9.71 3.15 -4.90
C ASP A 23 -8.36 3.84 -4.66
N ALA A 24 -7.80 4.41 -5.73
CA ALA A 24 -6.54 5.16 -5.66
C ALA A 24 -6.64 6.42 -4.78
N ALA A 25 -7.76 7.14 -4.87
CA ALA A 25 -7.97 8.36 -4.09
C ALA A 25 -8.17 8.04 -2.61
N ILE A 26 -8.94 6.99 -2.30
CA ILE A 26 -9.14 6.50 -0.92
C ILE A 26 -7.81 6.03 -0.34
N LEU A 27 -7.02 5.26 -1.09
CA LEU A 27 -5.71 4.80 -0.63
C LEU A 27 -4.79 5.97 -0.31
N GLN A 28 -4.70 6.95 -1.22
CA GLN A 28 -3.91 8.16 -1.02
C GLN A 28 -4.36 8.95 0.21
N HIS A 29 -5.67 9.11 0.38
CA HIS A 29 -6.25 9.83 1.50
C HIS A 29 -6.02 9.11 2.83
N ALA A 30 -6.27 7.80 2.91
CA ALA A 30 -6.04 6.99 4.09
C ALA A 30 -4.58 7.09 4.57
N PHE A 31 -3.66 7.06 3.61
CA PHE A 31 -2.23 7.21 3.85
C PHE A 31 -1.79 8.65 4.18
N ALA A 32 -2.52 9.68 3.77
CA ALA A 32 -2.24 11.05 4.14
C ALA A 32 -2.74 11.36 5.56
N GLU A 33 -3.94 10.88 5.90
CA GLU A 33 -4.57 11.11 7.20
C GLU A 33 -4.03 10.21 8.31
N SER A 34 -3.56 9.02 7.95
CA SER A 34 -2.99 8.05 8.90
C SER A 34 -1.57 7.64 8.46
N PRO A 35 -0.54 8.44 8.81
CA PRO A 35 0.86 8.08 8.51
C PRO A 35 1.27 6.73 9.10
N ASP A 36 0.70 6.39 10.26
CA ASP A 36 0.94 5.13 10.99
C ASP A 36 0.12 3.94 10.45
N LEU A 37 -0.73 4.16 9.43
CA LEU A 37 -1.43 3.08 8.74
C LEU A 37 -0.42 2.31 7.88
N PHE A 38 0.05 1.20 8.43
CA PHE A 38 1.02 0.34 7.77
C PHE A 38 0.51 -1.11 7.78
N PRO A 39 -0.48 -1.43 6.93
CA PRO A 39 -1.05 -2.77 6.87
C PRO A 39 -0.11 -3.75 6.19
N ARG A 40 -0.12 -5.02 6.60
CA ARG A 40 0.71 -6.07 5.98
C ARG A 40 0.36 -6.29 4.52
N VAL A 41 -0.92 -6.12 4.18
CA VAL A 41 -1.44 -6.28 2.82
C VAL A 41 -2.35 -5.11 2.47
N VAL A 42 -2.19 -4.57 1.27
CA VAL A 42 -3.13 -3.65 0.61
C VAL A 42 -3.68 -4.35 -0.63
N ILE A 43 -5.00 -4.30 -0.80
CA ILE A 43 -5.71 -4.86 -1.95
C ILE A 43 -6.62 -3.75 -2.51
N PHE A 44 -6.54 -3.50 -3.81
CA PHE A 44 -7.42 -2.53 -4.46
C PHE A 44 -7.65 -2.85 -5.93
N GLU A 45 -8.81 -2.44 -6.45
CA GLU A 45 -9.13 -2.59 -7.87
C GLU A 45 -8.37 -1.55 -8.73
N HIS A 46 -7.68 -1.99 -9.79
CA HIS A 46 -7.02 -1.12 -10.77
C HIS A 46 -7.70 -1.10 -12.14
N SER A 47 -8.69 -1.95 -12.39
CA SER A 47 -9.32 -2.13 -13.70
C SER A 47 -9.94 -0.83 -14.23
N MET A 48 -10.48 -0.01 -13.33
CA MET A 48 -11.14 1.27 -13.60
C MET A 48 -10.17 2.47 -13.56
N LEU A 49 -8.89 2.24 -13.22
CA LEU A 49 -7.91 3.32 -13.12
C LEU A 49 -7.29 3.60 -14.48
N SER A 50 -7.10 4.90 -14.78
CA SER A 50 -6.27 5.28 -15.92
C SER A 50 -4.83 4.79 -15.72
N PRO A 51 -4.06 4.55 -16.81
CA PRO A 51 -2.67 4.10 -16.69
C PRO A 51 -1.80 5.03 -15.83
N ALA A 52 -2.04 6.35 -15.90
CA ALA A 52 -1.32 7.34 -15.11
C ALA A 52 -1.64 7.23 -13.61
N VAL A 53 -2.94 7.11 -13.26
CA VAL A 53 -3.37 6.94 -11.86
C VAL A 53 -2.85 5.62 -11.30
N LYS A 54 -2.97 4.54 -12.08
CA LYS A 54 -2.43 3.24 -11.71
C LYS A 54 -0.93 3.31 -11.40
N ASN A 55 -0.14 3.89 -12.31
CA ASN A 55 1.31 4.04 -12.09
C ASN A 55 1.61 4.83 -10.80
N ALA A 56 0.95 5.98 -10.61
CA ALA A 56 1.16 6.80 -9.42
C ALA A 56 0.80 6.07 -8.12
N THR A 57 -0.26 5.27 -8.13
CA THR A 57 -0.67 4.46 -6.98
C THR A 57 0.33 3.34 -6.67
N ILE A 58 0.85 2.65 -7.70
CA ILE A 58 1.91 1.65 -7.51
C ILE A 58 3.19 2.30 -6.98
N GLU A 59 3.63 3.42 -7.54
CA GLU A 59 4.81 4.13 -7.07
C GLU A 59 4.65 4.61 -5.62
N LEU A 60 3.45 5.04 -5.22
CA LEU A 60 3.16 5.40 -3.83
C LEU A 60 3.36 4.21 -2.89
N LEU A 61 2.85 3.03 -3.27
CA LEU A 61 3.01 1.79 -2.49
C LEU A 61 4.48 1.37 -2.41
N GLU A 62 5.20 1.39 -3.53
CA GLU A 62 6.63 1.06 -3.58
C GLU A 62 7.46 2.03 -2.72
N ARG A 63 7.19 3.34 -2.78
CA ARG A 63 7.85 4.35 -1.91
C ARG A 63 7.56 4.12 -0.43
N ARG A 64 6.39 3.56 -0.09
CA ARG A 64 6.05 3.16 1.28
C ARG A 64 6.67 1.83 1.70
N GLY A 65 7.40 1.12 0.84
CA GLY A 65 8.04 -0.15 1.18
C GLY A 65 7.19 -1.39 0.93
N PHE A 66 6.13 -1.26 0.13
CA PHE A 66 5.34 -2.40 -0.35
C PHE A 66 5.93 -2.97 -1.65
N ALA A 67 5.90 -4.30 -1.78
CA ALA A 67 6.08 -4.98 -3.05
C ALA A 67 4.69 -5.28 -3.63
N THR A 68 4.50 -4.99 -4.92
CA THR A 68 3.25 -5.24 -5.62
C THR A 68 3.39 -6.38 -6.62
N ASP A 69 2.28 -7.04 -6.96
CA ASP A 69 2.20 -7.96 -8.09
C ASP A 69 2.09 -7.23 -9.46
N CYS A 70 2.12 -5.90 -9.43
CA CYS A 70 2.08 -4.99 -10.57
C CYS A 70 3.28 -4.00 -10.60
N PRO A 71 4.53 -4.47 -10.54
CA PRO A 71 5.70 -3.59 -10.42
C PRO A 71 5.84 -2.63 -11.61
N ILE A 72 6.42 -1.46 -11.35
CA ILE A 72 6.79 -0.51 -12.41
C ILE A 72 7.96 -1.08 -13.23
N ARG A 73 7.76 -1.19 -14.54
CA ARG A 73 8.79 -1.56 -15.53
C ARG A 73 8.73 -0.59 -16.70
N ASN A 74 9.87 0.00 -17.07
CA ASN A 74 9.95 0.98 -18.16
C ASN A 74 8.90 2.11 -18.02
N GLY A 75 8.68 2.60 -16.78
CA GLY A 75 7.72 3.67 -16.49
C GLY A 75 6.25 3.25 -16.55
N ARG A 76 5.93 1.95 -16.54
CA ARG A 76 4.55 1.43 -16.56
C ARG A 76 4.35 0.30 -15.58
N ALA A 77 3.21 0.29 -14.89
CA ALA A 77 2.80 -0.81 -14.02
C ALA A 77 2.50 -2.05 -14.87
N THR A 78 3.19 -3.15 -14.56
CA THR A 78 3.08 -4.43 -15.28
C THR A 78 2.55 -5.51 -14.36
N CYS A 79 1.22 -5.71 -14.38
CA CYS A 79 0.57 -6.72 -13.56
C CYS A 79 0.86 -8.13 -14.05
N ARG A 80 1.31 -9.01 -13.15
CA ARG A 80 1.63 -10.42 -13.47
C ARG A 80 0.38 -11.25 -13.82
N ARG A 81 -0.82 -10.82 -13.43
CA ARG A 81 -2.06 -11.58 -13.63
C ARG A 81 -2.87 -11.04 -14.82
N PRO A 82 -3.14 -11.84 -15.86
CA PRO A 82 -3.91 -11.42 -17.03
C PRO A 82 -5.39 -11.14 -16.72
N SER A 83 -5.94 -11.71 -15.63
CA SER A 83 -7.33 -11.54 -15.20
C SER A 83 -7.50 -10.66 -13.96
N GLY A 84 -6.40 -10.17 -13.37
CA GLY A 84 -6.45 -9.49 -12.08
C GLY A 84 -6.99 -8.08 -12.25
N GLN A 85 -8.24 -7.85 -11.83
CA GLN A 85 -8.76 -6.50 -11.61
C GLN A 85 -8.14 -5.88 -10.35
N ASP A 86 -7.58 -6.70 -9.47
CA ASP A 86 -6.97 -6.27 -8.22
C ASP A 86 -5.45 -6.22 -8.28
N VAL A 87 -4.89 -5.31 -7.51
CA VAL A 87 -3.47 -5.27 -7.14
C VAL A 87 -3.33 -5.80 -5.72
N TYR A 88 -2.33 -6.65 -5.53
CA TYR A 88 -1.92 -7.12 -4.21
C TYR A 88 -0.57 -6.49 -3.87
N ALA A 89 -0.54 -5.71 -2.80
CA ALA A 89 0.68 -5.09 -2.29
C ALA A 89 0.97 -5.59 -0.88
N THR A 90 2.11 -6.23 -0.69
CA THR A 90 2.54 -6.77 0.60
C THR A 90 3.72 -6.00 1.13
N GLN A 91 3.76 -5.76 2.44
CA GLN A 91 4.96 -5.20 3.06
C GLN A 91 6.17 -6.05 2.74
N THR A 92 7.24 -5.39 2.31
CA THR A 92 8.53 -6.09 2.24
C THR A 92 9.03 -6.28 3.67
N GLN A 93 9.50 -7.49 4.03
CA GLN A 93 10.18 -7.73 5.31
C GLN A 93 11.51 -6.95 5.47
N ARG A 94 11.79 -5.97 4.61
CA ARG A 94 12.91 -5.03 4.78
C ARG A 94 12.56 -3.94 5.79
N GLY A 95 12.27 -4.35 7.01
CA GLY A 95 12.46 -3.48 8.17
C GLY A 95 13.95 -3.32 8.40
N LEU A 96 14.54 -2.24 7.89
CA LEU A 96 15.72 -1.52 8.40
C LEU A 96 16.23 -0.57 7.29
N TYR A 97 16.56 0.66 7.67
CA TYR A 97 17.07 1.77 6.85
C TYR A 97 16.03 2.62 6.13
N MET A 98 15.51 3.62 6.84
CA MET A 98 15.90 5.03 6.62
C MET A 98 15.51 5.84 7.86
N GLY A 99 16.47 6.21 8.72
CA GLY A 99 16.28 7.34 9.64
C GLY A 99 16.81 7.26 11.07
N VAL A 100 17.26 6.11 11.59
CA VAL A 100 17.82 6.06 12.96
C VAL A 100 19.33 5.75 12.90
N PRO A 101 20.21 6.66 13.34
CA PRO A 101 21.64 6.33 13.47
C PRO A 101 21.78 5.25 14.55
N MET A 102 22.42 4.14 14.18
CA MET A 102 22.79 3.07 15.12
C MET A 102 23.79 3.64 16.14
N PRO A 103 23.55 3.54 17.47
CA PRO A 103 24.56 3.89 18.45
C PRO A 103 25.61 2.78 18.49
N GLY A 104 26.87 3.19 18.35
CA GLY A 104 28.05 2.52 18.90
C GLY A 104 28.33 1.08 18.42
N LYS A 105 29.38 0.94 17.64
CA LYS A 105 30.32 -0.16 17.89
C LYS A 105 31.61 0.44 18.45
N ALA A 106 32.03 -0.15 19.57
CA ALA A 106 33.24 0.13 20.32
C ALA A 106 34.51 -0.04 19.49
#